data_AF-A0A533IBY5-F1
#
_entry.id   AF-A0A533IBY5-F1
#
_cell.length_a   1.000
_cell.length_b   1.000
_cell.length_c   1.000
_cell.angle_alpha   90.00
_cell.angle_beta   90.00
_cell.angle_gamma   90.00
#
_symmetry.space_group_name_H-M   'P 1'
#
loop_
_entity.id
_entity.type
_entity.pdbx_description
1 polymer ?
#
loop_
_entity_poly.entity_id
_entity_poly.type
_entity_poly.pdbx_seq_one_letter_code
_entity_poly.pdbx_strand_id
1 'polypeptide(L)'
;MRRNFIDHPRLDSAIALQLSLTSPPLGPYIETLTRLLLRHLPDMRLGERALPELEDPRWAHEKAEQGARLFRLGTEGELEARRMICEFLIDFEALVQISADPTHSYSDYARRHLRGALHWKPGQDDSYPSPRISQHLGLDRFLSRAHKAKQRAQGGRPFARPAIVKAGKLTGTRAVSYAEIVSLGREAQNCLSDDWTVKKKIRLGRDIWALRAVNRVVAVIEVDETGTICELRGVANADSIAGHGADLVSWCQKAGLKVRDDVTVPLTDFLPKALRVPTNDQDRIAWDLLFGAEAA
;
A
#
# COMPACT_ATOMS: atom_id res chain seq x y z
N MET A 1 28.70 17.26 -3.88
CA MET A 1 29.60 18.37 -4.27
C MET A 1 28.70 19.55 -4.56
N ARG A 2 28.85 20.64 -3.80
CA ARG A 2 28.06 21.86 -4.00
C ARG A 2 28.43 22.52 -5.32
N ARG A 3 27.44 22.79 -6.18
CA ARG A 3 27.62 23.49 -7.46
C ARG A 3 27.66 25.00 -7.23
N ASN A 4 28.57 25.69 -7.93
CA ASN A 4 28.67 27.15 -7.93
C ASN A 4 27.89 27.69 -9.13
N PHE A 5 26.66 28.17 -8.90
CA PHE A 5 25.82 28.73 -9.95
C PHE A 5 26.15 30.20 -10.21
N ILE A 6 26.53 30.52 -11.44
CA ILE A 6 26.82 31.89 -11.88
C ILE A 6 25.55 32.76 -11.77
N ASP A 7 24.42 32.22 -12.22
CA ASP A 7 23.10 32.82 -12.20
C ASP A 7 22.27 32.43 -10.96
N HIS A 8 22.91 32.43 -9.78
CA HIS A 8 22.25 32.13 -8.49
C HIS A 8 20.91 32.87 -8.26
N PRO A 9 20.74 34.15 -8.65
CA PRO A 9 19.46 34.84 -8.50
C PRO A 9 18.28 34.15 -9.20
N ARG A 10 18.52 33.34 -10.25
CA ARG A 10 17.46 32.54 -10.91
C ARG A 10 17.00 31.40 -10.02
N LEU A 11 17.93 30.75 -9.31
CA LEU A 11 17.60 29.72 -8.33
C LEU A 11 16.82 30.31 -7.15
N ASP A 12 17.24 31.47 -6.65
CA ASP A 12 16.53 32.18 -5.58
C ASP A 12 15.11 32.56 -6.00
N SER A 13 14.95 33.06 -7.23
CA SER A 13 13.65 33.40 -7.81
C SER A 13 12.76 32.16 -7.97
N ALA A 14 13.32 31.03 -8.40
CA ALA A 14 12.59 29.76 -8.50
C ALA A 14 12.09 29.28 -7.12
N ILE A 15 12.93 29.38 -6.09
CA ILE A 15 12.56 29.05 -4.70
C ILE A 15 11.44 29.98 -4.22
N ALA A 16 11.62 31.29 -4.35
CA ALA A 16 10.65 32.28 -3.90
C ALA A 16 9.28 32.10 -4.59
N LEU A 17 9.28 31.87 -5.90
CA LEU A 17 8.07 31.61 -6.68
C LEU A 17 7.36 30.33 -6.22
N GLN A 18 8.08 29.24 -6.00
CA GLN A 18 7.43 27.99 -5.57
C GLN A 18 6.91 28.08 -4.14
N LEU A 19 7.63 28.77 -3.25
CA LEU A 19 7.19 28.99 -1.88
C LEU A 19 5.98 29.93 -1.80
N SER A 20 5.84 30.91 -2.69
CA SER A 20 4.63 31.76 -2.73
C SER A 20 3.37 31.01 -3.17
N LEU A 21 3.53 29.87 -3.84
CA LEU A 21 2.44 28.98 -4.28
C LEU A 21 2.16 27.82 -3.31
N THR A 22 2.86 27.76 -2.17
CA THR A 22 2.68 26.66 -1.21
C THR A 22 1.31 26.63 -0.56
N SER A 23 0.89 25.42 -0.18
CA SER A 23 -0.36 25.18 0.53
C SER A 23 -0.35 25.80 1.94
N PRO A 24 -1.52 26.23 2.46
CA PRO A 24 -1.62 26.85 3.80
C PRO A 24 -0.96 26.07 4.96
N PRO A 25 -0.99 24.71 5.00
CA PRO A 25 -0.33 23.93 6.06
C PRO A 25 1.19 24.15 6.14
N LEU A 26 1.83 24.58 5.05
CA LEU A 26 3.28 24.84 5.01
C LEU A 26 3.66 26.24 5.48
N GLY A 27 2.69 27.15 5.66
CA GLY A 27 2.90 28.55 6.06
C GLY A 27 3.84 28.73 7.26
N PRO A 28 3.68 27.97 8.37
CA PRO A 28 4.57 28.06 9.53
C PRO A 28 6.03 27.65 9.25
N TYR A 29 6.29 26.95 8.14
CA TYR A 29 7.58 26.36 7.80
C TYR A 29 8.30 27.08 6.65
N ILE A 30 7.76 28.16 6.11
CA ILE A 30 8.33 28.85 4.93
C ILE A 30 9.79 29.22 5.13
N GLU A 31 10.16 29.82 6.27
CA GLU A 31 11.56 30.18 6.55
C GLU A 31 12.47 28.94 6.62
N THR A 32 11.97 27.85 7.18
CA THR A 32 12.70 26.57 7.26
C THR A 32 12.88 25.96 5.87
N LEU A 33 11.83 25.96 5.05
CA LEU A 33 11.85 25.48 3.67
C LEU A 33 12.79 26.30 2.81
N THR A 34 12.78 27.63 2.90
CA THR A 34 13.72 28.51 2.22
C THR A 34 15.16 28.13 2.55
N ARG A 35 15.50 27.99 3.84
CA ARG A 35 16.85 27.60 4.27
C ARG A 35 17.26 26.22 3.76
N LEU A 36 16.35 25.25 3.78
CA LEU A 36 16.61 23.90 3.28
C LEU A 36 16.86 23.89 1.77
N LEU A 37 16.01 24.56 1.01
CA LEU A 37 16.12 24.62 -0.45
C LEU A 37 17.41 25.32 -0.87
N LEU A 38 17.73 26.48 -0.27
CA LEU A 38 18.99 27.21 -0.53
C LEU A 38 20.23 26.39 -0.15
N ARG A 39 20.13 25.55 0.87
CA ARG A 39 21.24 24.69 1.31
C ARG A 39 21.45 23.51 0.38
N HIS A 40 20.38 22.84 -0.06
CA HIS A 40 20.46 21.51 -0.68
C HIS A 40 20.25 21.50 -2.19
N LEU A 41 19.52 22.46 -2.78
CA LEU A 41 19.42 22.56 -4.25
C LEU A 41 20.79 22.68 -4.93
N PRO A 42 21.78 23.41 -4.37
CA PRO A 42 23.12 23.46 -4.94
C PRO A 42 23.86 22.11 -4.98
N ASP A 43 23.46 21.12 -4.19
CA ASP A 43 24.03 19.78 -4.23
C ASP A 43 23.38 18.89 -5.31
N MET A 44 22.25 19.33 -5.89
CA MET A 44 21.51 18.60 -6.91
C MET A 44 22.15 18.77 -8.29
N ARG A 45 21.83 17.85 -9.21
CA ARG A 45 22.30 17.90 -10.61
C ARG A 45 21.48 18.89 -11.43
N LEU A 46 21.60 20.18 -11.13
CA LEU A 46 20.91 21.27 -11.82
C LEU A 46 21.87 22.07 -12.71
N GLY A 47 21.40 22.48 -13.89
CA GLY A 47 22.15 23.30 -14.83
C GLY A 47 23.36 22.58 -15.45
N GLU A 48 24.00 23.31 -16.36
CA GLU A 48 25.13 22.83 -17.15
C GLU A 48 26.43 23.48 -16.70
N ARG A 49 27.55 22.80 -16.96
CA ARG A 49 28.86 23.36 -16.68
C ARG A 49 29.11 24.52 -17.63
N ALA A 50 29.54 25.66 -17.09
CA ALA A 50 29.81 26.86 -17.87
C ALA A 50 31.18 27.45 -17.52
N LEU A 51 31.73 28.25 -18.44
CA LEU A 51 32.86 29.14 -18.18
C LEU A 51 32.32 30.55 -17.89
N PRO A 52 33.04 31.39 -17.13
CA PRO A 52 32.61 32.76 -16.90
C PRO A 52 32.70 33.57 -18.19
N GLU A 53 31.66 34.38 -18.45
CA GLU A 53 31.54 35.32 -19.56
C GLU A 53 31.96 36.74 -19.13
N LEU A 54 32.17 37.65 -20.09
CA LEU A 54 32.70 39.00 -19.80
C LEU A 54 31.82 39.82 -18.84
N GLU A 55 30.50 39.60 -18.89
CA GLU A 55 29.50 40.31 -18.07
C GLU A 55 29.20 39.61 -16.74
N ASP A 56 29.80 38.45 -16.49
CA ASP A 56 29.55 37.70 -15.26
C ASP A 56 30.16 38.41 -14.04
N PRO A 57 29.60 38.18 -12.85
CA PRO A 57 30.09 38.82 -11.64
C PRO A 57 31.53 38.40 -11.33
N ARG A 58 32.32 39.34 -10.78
CA ARG A 58 33.74 39.16 -10.45
C ARG A 58 34.05 37.88 -9.67
N TRP A 59 33.18 37.46 -8.76
CA TRP A 59 33.37 36.22 -7.98
C TRP A 59 33.46 34.97 -8.87
N ALA A 60 32.76 34.95 -10.01
CA ALA A 60 32.76 33.81 -10.93
C ALA A 60 34.13 33.66 -11.59
N HIS A 61 34.73 34.76 -12.05
CA HIS A 61 36.09 34.78 -12.58
C HIS A 61 37.10 34.31 -11.53
N GLU A 62 37.07 34.88 -10.32
CA GLU A 62 37.96 34.50 -9.22
C GLU A 62 37.85 33.00 -8.87
N LYS A 63 36.64 32.43 -8.90
CA LYS A 63 36.42 31.00 -8.68
C LYS A 63 36.92 30.13 -9.82
N ALA A 64 36.76 30.56 -11.06
CA ALA A 64 37.30 29.86 -12.23
C ALA A 64 38.83 29.83 -12.21
N GLU A 65 39.47 30.94 -11.85
CA GLU A 65 40.94 31.03 -11.68
C GLU A 65 41.44 30.08 -10.59
N GLN A 66 40.66 29.87 -9.52
CA GLN A 66 40.93 28.88 -8.48
C GLN A 66 40.68 27.42 -8.93
N GLY A 67 40.34 27.18 -10.20
CA GLY A 67 40.03 25.86 -10.74
C GLY A 67 38.67 25.29 -10.31
N ALA A 68 37.79 26.12 -9.71
CA ALA A 68 36.47 25.67 -9.30
C ALA A 68 35.58 25.43 -10.54
N ARG A 69 34.71 24.42 -10.45
CA ARG A 69 33.70 24.18 -11.48
C ARG A 69 32.53 25.14 -11.27
N LEU A 70 32.19 25.86 -12.33
CA LEU A 70 31.04 26.75 -12.39
C LEU A 70 29.92 26.10 -13.20
N PHE A 71 28.70 26.51 -12.90
CA PHE A 71 27.49 26.04 -13.55
C PHE A 71 26.58 27.22 -13.88
N ARG A 72 25.85 27.12 -14.98
CA ARG A 72 24.76 28.04 -15.32
C ARG A 72 23.46 27.25 -15.28
N LEU A 73 22.46 27.76 -14.58
CA LEU A 73 21.18 27.09 -14.41
C LEU A 73 20.44 27.05 -15.75
N GLY A 74 20.38 28.20 -16.44
CA GLY A 74 19.64 28.33 -17.69
C GLY A 74 18.13 28.10 -17.50
N THR A 75 17.37 28.11 -18.59
CA THR A 75 15.91 27.93 -18.54
C THR A 75 15.53 26.50 -18.17
N GLU A 76 16.22 25.50 -18.73
CA GLU A 76 15.93 24.09 -18.44
C GLU A 76 16.27 23.72 -16.99
N GLY A 77 17.43 24.15 -16.48
CA GLY A 77 17.79 23.93 -15.09
C GLY A 77 16.85 24.64 -14.12
N GLU A 78 16.30 25.81 -14.50
CA GLU A 78 15.32 26.53 -13.70
C GLU A 78 13.99 25.77 -13.62
N LEU A 79 13.49 25.25 -14.75
CA LEU A 79 12.30 24.41 -14.80
C LEU A 79 12.49 23.13 -13.96
N GLU A 80 13.65 22.51 -14.06
CA GLU A 80 13.97 21.31 -13.29
C GLU A 80 14.10 21.61 -11.79
N ALA A 81 14.69 22.74 -11.41
CA ALA A 81 14.75 23.19 -10.02
C ALA A 81 13.33 23.39 -9.46
N ARG A 82 12.44 24.05 -10.22
CA ARG A 82 11.03 24.23 -9.85
C ARG A 82 10.34 22.88 -9.65
N ARG A 83 10.51 21.93 -10.57
CA ARG A 83 9.96 20.57 -10.45
C ARG A 83 10.43 19.88 -9.18
N MET A 84 11.74 19.89 -8.89
CA MET A 84 12.29 19.29 -7.67
C MET A 84 11.76 19.95 -6.39
N ILE A 85 11.61 21.29 -6.40
CA ILE A 85 11.01 22.02 -5.28
C ILE A 85 9.56 21.58 -5.08
N CYS A 86 8.74 21.52 -6.14
CA CYS A 86 7.35 21.06 -6.03
C CYS A 86 7.25 19.64 -5.44
N GLU A 87 8.05 18.70 -5.95
CA GLU A 87 8.10 17.32 -5.44
C GLU A 87 8.44 17.29 -3.94
N PHE A 88 9.46 18.05 -3.53
CA PHE A 88 9.85 18.16 -2.12
C PHE A 88 8.77 18.78 -1.23
N LEU A 89 8.07 19.83 -1.71
CA LEU A 89 7.01 20.48 -0.95
C LEU A 89 5.83 19.54 -0.69
N ILE A 90 5.49 18.67 -1.65
CA ILE A 90 4.45 17.64 -1.47
C ILE A 90 4.86 16.65 -0.36
N ASP A 91 6.10 16.18 -0.37
CA ASP A 91 6.60 15.26 0.65
C ASP A 91 6.69 15.91 2.04
N PHE A 92 7.11 17.18 2.09
CA PHE A 92 7.15 17.94 3.33
C PHE A 92 5.73 18.19 3.87
N GLU A 93 4.75 18.47 3.00
CA GLU A 93 3.35 18.59 3.39
C GLU A 93 2.82 17.28 3.97
N ALA A 94 3.11 16.14 3.33
CA ALA A 94 2.74 14.83 3.87
C ALA A 94 3.31 14.60 5.28
N LEU A 95 4.56 15.02 5.53
CA LEU A 95 5.17 14.98 6.85
C LEU A 95 4.42 15.88 7.86
N VAL A 96 4.04 17.10 7.47
CA VAL A 96 3.22 18.02 8.28
C VAL A 96 1.87 17.39 8.62
N GLN A 97 1.18 16.82 7.63
CA GLN A 97 -0.11 16.17 7.82
C GLN A 97 -0.02 14.96 8.78
N ILE A 98 1.01 14.12 8.65
CA ILE A 98 1.26 13.01 9.60
C ILE A 98 1.49 13.54 11.02
N SER A 99 2.23 14.64 11.16
CA SER A 99 2.53 15.24 12.46
C SER A 99 1.30 15.86 13.14
N ALA A 100 0.33 16.31 12.33
CA ALA A 100 -0.91 16.92 12.78
C ALA A 100 -1.97 15.87 13.15
N ASP A 101 -1.92 14.66 12.57
CA ASP A 101 -2.83 13.55 12.88
C ASP A 101 -2.41 12.84 14.19
N PRO A 102 -3.12 13.03 15.32
CA PRO A 102 -2.76 12.40 16.58
C PRO A 102 -3.02 10.88 16.57
N THR A 103 -3.81 10.38 15.63
CA THR A 103 -4.13 8.95 15.51
C THR A 103 -3.10 8.19 14.67
N HIS A 104 -2.19 8.91 13.98
CA HIS A 104 -1.14 8.30 13.19
C HIS A 104 -0.03 7.75 14.07
N SER A 105 0.34 6.48 13.91
CA SER A 105 1.41 5.80 14.67
C SER A 105 2.81 6.41 14.53
N TYR A 106 2.98 7.37 13.61
CA TYR A 106 4.22 8.09 13.34
C TYR A 106 4.14 9.59 13.70
N SER A 107 3.03 10.05 14.29
CA SER A 107 2.78 11.46 14.57
C SER A 107 3.92 12.12 15.37
N ASP A 108 4.35 11.50 16.47
CA ASP A 108 5.44 12.03 17.31
C ASP A 108 6.81 11.95 16.64
N TYR A 109 7.04 10.95 15.78
CA TYR A 109 8.26 10.87 15.00
C TYR A 109 8.29 11.97 13.93
N ALA A 110 7.17 12.24 13.26
CA ALA A 110 7.04 13.31 12.28
C ALA A 110 7.25 14.69 12.92
N ARG A 111 6.67 14.95 14.09
CA ARG A 111 6.91 16.18 14.86
C ARG A 111 8.39 16.38 15.19
N ARG A 112 9.07 15.32 15.64
CA ARG A 112 10.52 15.36 15.90
C ARG A 112 11.32 15.61 14.62
N HIS A 113 10.94 14.98 13.51
CA HIS A 113 11.55 15.21 12.21
C HIS A 113 11.42 16.67 11.77
N LEU A 114 10.24 17.27 11.87
CA LEU A 114 9.97 18.67 11.53
C LEU A 114 10.78 19.63 12.41
N ARG A 115 10.84 19.41 13.73
CA ARG A 115 11.67 20.22 14.64
C ARG A 115 13.15 20.18 14.28
N GLY A 116 13.63 19.03 13.80
CA GLY A 116 15.02 18.83 13.38
C GLY A 116 15.31 19.20 11.92
N ALA A 117 14.35 19.77 11.18
CA ALA A 117 14.43 19.95 9.73
C ALA A 117 15.71 20.65 9.27
N LEU A 118 16.10 21.76 9.92
CA LEU A 118 17.32 22.52 9.59
C LEU A 118 18.63 21.73 9.75
N HIS A 119 18.59 20.62 10.49
CA HIS A 119 19.74 19.75 10.74
C HIS A 119 19.71 18.46 9.93
N TRP A 120 18.76 18.30 9.00
CA TRP A 120 18.74 17.17 8.10
C TRP A 120 20.05 17.11 7.31
N LYS A 121 20.60 15.90 7.23
CA LYS A 121 21.84 15.63 6.53
C LYS A 121 21.55 14.73 5.33
N PRO A 122 22.31 14.88 4.24
CA PRO A 122 22.27 13.94 3.14
C PRO A 122 22.43 12.50 3.64
N GLY A 123 21.67 11.57 3.07
CA GLY A 123 21.89 10.14 3.31
C GLY A 123 23.30 9.71 2.89
N GLN A 124 23.95 8.84 3.66
CA GLN A 124 25.30 8.32 3.39
C GLN A 124 25.36 7.26 2.27
N ASP A 125 24.33 7.13 1.42
CA ASP A 125 24.42 6.16 0.33
C ASP A 125 25.36 6.70 -0.76
N ASP A 126 26.56 6.12 -0.83
CA ASP A 126 27.65 6.49 -1.73
C ASP A 126 27.38 6.21 -3.22
N SER A 127 26.22 5.64 -3.54
CA SER A 127 25.85 5.26 -4.91
C SER A 127 24.86 6.25 -5.51
N TYR A 128 25.43 7.23 -6.21
CA TYR A 128 24.78 8.26 -7.04
C TYR A 128 24.08 9.41 -6.28
N PRO A 129 24.24 10.66 -6.75
CA PRO A 129 23.44 11.77 -6.24
C PRO A 129 21.97 11.50 -6.57
N SER A 130 21.17 11.40 -5.52
CA SER A 130 19.72 11.25 -5.61
C SER A 130 19.12 12.32 -6.55
N PRO A 131 18.22 11.94 -7.48
CA PRO A 131 17.54 12.90 -8.36
C PRO A 131 16.50 13.75 -7.61
N ARG A 132 16.15 13.39 -6.36
CA ARG A 132 15.13 14.06 -5.55
C ARG A 132 15.70 14.58 -4.24
N ILE A 133 15.26 15.76 -3.82
CA ILE A 133 15.63 16.38 -2.54
C ILE A 133 15.14 15.50 -1.37
N SER A 134 13.92 14.99 -1.42
CA SER A 134 13.33 14.15 -0.37
C SER A 134 14.15 12.88 -0.13
N GLN A 135 14.57 12.19 -1.19
CA GLN A 135 15.46 11.04 -1.10
C GLN A 135 16.86 11.43 -0.63
N HIS A 136 17.40 12.57 -1.10
CA HIS A 136 18.68 13.09 -0.64
C HIS A 136 18.69 13.32 0.88
N LEU A 137 17.60 13.83 1.43
CA LEU A 137 17.42 14.11 2.86
C LEU A 137 16.86 12.90 3.66
N GLY A 138 16.65 11.75 3.01
CA GLY A 138 16.12 10.55 3.65
C GLY A 138 14.63 10.60 4.02
N LEU A 139 13.90 11.63 3.60
CA LEU A 139 12.47 11.81 3.86
C LEU A 139 11.62 10.70 3.24
N ASP A 140 11.95 10.24 2.03
CA ASP A 140 11.23 9.15 1.33
C ASP A 140 11.14 7.87 2.17
N ARG A 141 12.24 7.50 2.84
CA ARG A 141 12.29 6.30 3.69
C ARG A 141 11.35 6.44 4.88
N PHE A 142 11.30 7.63 5.47
CA PHE A 142 10.37 7.94 6.56
C PHE A 142 8.92 7.87 6.06
N LEU A 143 8.58 8.60 4.99
CA LEU A 143 7.23 8.65 4.44
C LEU A 143 6.76 7.26 4.02
N SER A 144 7.61 6.48 3.35
CA SER A 144 7.30 5.09 2.96
C SER A 144 6.93 4.21 4.16
N ARG A 145 7.65 4.33 5.28
CA ARG A 145 7.34 3.60 6.51
C ARG A 145 6.04 4.08 7.14
N ALA A 146 5.83 5.39 7.20
CA ALA A 146 4.60 5.98 7.74
C ALA A 146 3.37 5.57 6.93
N HIS A 147 3.43 5.60 5.59
CA HIS A 147 2.34 5.16 4.72
C HIS A 147 2.03 3.68 4.88
N LYS A 148 3.06 2.81 4.95
CA LYS A 148 2.87 1.38 5.24
C LYS A 148 2.21 1.15 6.60
N ALA A 149 2.57 1.93 7.61
CA ALA A 149 1.96 1.84 8.94
C ALA A 149 0.47 2.28 8.92
N LYS A 150 0.14 3.37 8.21
CA LYS A 150 -1.24 3.82 8.00
C LYS A 150 -2.07 2.77 7.28
N GLN A 151 -1.52 2.17 6.21
CA GLN A 151 -2.17 1.09 5.47
C GLN A 151 -2.42 -0.14 6.36
N ARG A 152 -1.46 -0.53 7.21
CA ARG A 152 -1.66 -1.62 8.17
C ARG A 152 -2.75 -1.31 9.20
N ALA A 153 -2.75 -0.10 9.75
CA ALA A 153 -3.78 0.35 10.68
C ALA A 153 -5.18 0.39 10.04
N GLN A 154 -5.26 0.75 8.75
CA GLN A 154 -6.50 0.73 7.98
C GLN A 154 -6.92 -0.70 7.58
N GLY A 155 -5.98 -1.62 7.36
CA GLY A 155 -6.25 -3.03 7.07
C GLY A 155 -6.94 -3.78 8.23
N GLY A 156 -6.89 -3.24 9.44
CA GLY A 156 -7.65 -3.74 10.60
C GLY A 156 -9.04 -3.12 10.74
N ARG A 157 -9.43 -2.15 9.90
CA ARG A 157 -10.79 -1.60 9.95
C ARG A 157 -11.78 -2.64 9.42
N PRO A 158 -12.86 -2.93 10.17
CA PRO A 158 -13.84 -3.89 9.70
C PRO A 158 -14.58 -3.32 8.47
N PHE A 159 -14.57 -4.05 7.35
CA PHE A 159 -15.40 -3.77 6.17
C PHE A 159 -16.73 -4.54 6.20
N ALA A 160 -16.86 -5.54 7.07
CA ALA A 160 -18.09 -6.30 7.30
C ALA A 160 -18.42 -6.40 8.81
N ARG A 161 -19.68 -6.68 9.17
CA ARG A 161 -20.03 -6.94 10.58
C ARG A 161 -19.57 -8.34 11.00
N PRO A 162 -19.15 -8.61 12.24
CA PRO A 162 -18.86 -9.97 12.66
C PRO A 162 -20.13 -10.84 12.59
N ALA A 163 -19.99 -12.08 12.14
CA ALA A 163 -21.08 -13.06 12.09
C ALA A 163 -20.55 -14.47 12.32
N ILE A 164 -21.29 -15.28 13.10
CA ILE A 164 -20.96 -16.66 13.41
C ILE A 164 -22.20 -17.53 13.21
N VAL A 165 -22.06 -18.60 12.44
CA VAL A 165 -23.13 -19.57 12.20
C VAL A 165 -22.63 -20.96 12.54
N LYS A 166 -23.38 -21.71 13.35
CA LYS A 166 -23.05 -23.08 13.76
C LYS A 166 -24.11 -24.06 13.30
N ALA A 167 -23.75 -25.07 12.52
CA ALA A 167 -24.65 -26.12 12.05
C ALA A 167 -23.89 -27.44 11.89
N GLY A 168 -24.49 -28.54 12.34
CA GLY A 168 -23.81 -29.84 12.39
C GLY A 168 -22.47 -29.72 13.13
N LYS A 169 -21.41 -30.23 12.50
CA LYS A 169 -20.04 -30.14 13.02
C LYS A 169 -19.28 -28.87 12.61
N LEU A 170 -19.91 -27.99 11.83
CA LEU A 170 -19.26 -26.81 11.27
C LEU A 170 -19.61 -25.54 12.05
N THR A 171 -18.58 -24.71 12.24
CA THR A 171 -18.71 -23.32 12.66
C THR A 171 -18.15 -22.42 11.56
N GLY A 172 -19.00 -21.57 11.00
CA GLY A 172 -18.63 -20.55 10.04
C GLY A 172 -18.46 -19.21 10.72
N THR A 173 -17.34 -18.53 10.45
CA THR A 173 -17.04 -17.19 10.96
C THR A 173 -16.73 -16.25 9.80
N ARG A 174 -17.42 -15.11 9.72
CA ARG A 174 -17.14 -14.08 8.70
C ARG A 174 -15.87 -13.31 9.07
N ALA A 175 -14.94 -13.23 8.13
CA ALA A 175 -13.78 -12.35 8.23
C ALA A 175 -14.23 -10.91 8.04
N VAL A 176 -13.91 -10.04 8.99
CA VAL A 176 -14.39 -8.65 8.98
C VAL A 176 -13.36 -7.66 8.47
N SER A 177 -12.08 -8.02 8.44
CA SER A 177 -10.99 -7.11 8.06
C SER A 177 -10.04 -7.75 7.03
N TYR A 178 -9.30 -6.90 6.32
CA TYR A 178 -8.28 -7.37 5.37
C TYR A 178 -7.26 -8.28 6.06
N ALA A 179 -6.82 -7.90 7.25
CA ALA A 179 -5.87 -8.67 8.04
C ALA A 179 -6.40 -10.07 8.40
N GLU A 180 -7.69 -10.18 8.73
CA GLU A 180 -8.33 -11.48 9.00
C GLU A 180 -8.40 -12.37 7.76
N ILE A 181 -8.73 -11.80 6.58
CA ILE A 181 -8.74 -12.57 5.33
C ILE A 181 -7.34 -13.10 5.02
N VAL A 182 -6.30 -12.25 5.12
CA VAL A 182 -4.91 -12.69 4.88
C VAL A 182 -4.46 -13.73 5.91
N SER A 183 -4.83 -13.55 7.18
CA SER A 183 -4.52 -14.54 8.24
C SER A 183 -5.20 -15.88 7.95
N LEU A 184 -6.46 -15.85 7.53
CA LEU A 184 -7.21 -17.04 7.12
C LEU A 184 -6.56 -17.70 5.91
N GLY A 185 -6.11 -16.93 4.92
CA GLY A 185 -5.41 -17.45 3.76
C GLY A 185 -4.09 -18.16 4.10
N ARG A 186 -3.34 -17.62 5.07
CA ARG A 186 -2.12 -18.27 5.59
C ARG A 186 -2.43 -19.55 6.36
N GLU A 187 -3.48 -19.54 7.19
CA GLU A 187 -3.92 -20.73 7.94
C GLU A 187 -4.42 -21.83 7.00
N ALA A 188 -5.22 -21.48 6.00
CA ALA A 188 -5.74 -22.40 4.99
C ALA A 188 -4.73 -22.72 3.89
N GLN A 189 -3.56 -22.07 3.87
CA GLN A 189 -2.53 -22.19 2.82
C GLN A 189 -3.08 -22.00 1.40
N ASN A 190 -4.04 -21.09 1.21
CA ASN A 190 -4.78 -20.91 -0.04
C ASN A 190 -4.47 -19.56 -0.71
N CYS A 191 -5.14 -19.26 -1.84
CA CYS A 191 -4.90 -18.06 -2.64
C CYS A 191 -5.17 -16.73 -1.90
N LEU A 192 -5.86 -16.74 -0.77
CA LEU A 192 -6.08 -15.55 0.07
C LEU A 192 -4.84 -15.14 0.86
N SER A 193 -3.75 -15.93 0.83
CA SER A 193 -2.46 -15.48 1.35
C SER A 193 -1.81 -14.39 0.49
N ASP A 194 -2.27 -14.23 -0.77
CA ASP A 194 -1.82 -13.20 -1.69
C ASP A 194 -2.60 -11.88 -1.52
N ASP A 195 -1.85 -10.81 -1.27
CA ASP A 195 -2.36 -9.46 -1.02
C ASP A 195 -3.21 -8.92 -2.19
N TRP A 196 -2.86 -9.27 -3.43
CA TRP A 196 -3.60 -8.80 -4.61
C TRP A 196 -4.98 -9.45 -4.70
N THR A 197 -5.04 -10.76 -4.49
CA THR A 197 -6.29 -11.53 -4.50
C THR A 197 -7.28 -10.98 -3.46
N VAL A 198 -6.83 -10.76 -2.22
CA VAL A 198 -7.70 -10.23 -1.14
C VAL A 198 -8.23 -8.84 -1.49
N LYS A 199 -7.39 -7.93 -2.00
CA LYS A 199 -7.84 -6.59 -2.42
C LYS A 199 -8.89 -6.65 -3.51
N LYS A 200 -8.76 -7.56 -4.47
CA LYS A 200 -9.75 -7.76 -5.54
C LYS A 200 -11.09 -8.21 -4.95
N LYS A 201 -11.09 -9.20 -4.05
CA LYS A 201 -12.33 -9.71 -3.44
C LYS A 201 -13.06 -8.63 -2.62
N ILE A 202 -12.35 -7.88 -1.77
CA ILE A 202 -12.94 -6.78 -0.98
C ILE A 202 -13.53 -5.68 -1.89
N ARG A 203 -12.83 -5.30 -2.97
CA ARG A 203 -13.33 -4.29 -3.92
C ARG A 203 -14.62 -4.72 -4.63
N LEU A 204 -14.82 -6.02 -4.81
CA LEU A 204 -16.03 -6.59 -5.41
C LEU A 204 -17.15 -6.78 -4.38
N GLY A 205 -17.00 -6.27 -3.15
CA GLY A 205 -18.01 -6.41 -2.09
C GLY A 205 -18.19 -7.85 -1.62
N ARG A 206 -17.18 -8.71 -1.81
CA ARG A 206 -17.26 -10.13 -1.46
C ARG A 206 -17.00 -10.34 0.02
N ASP A 207 -17.90 -11.08 0.66
CA ASP A 207 -17.75 -11.54 2.03
C ASP A 207 -16.96 -12.85 2.06
N ILE A 208 -16.01 -12.95 2.98
CA ILE A 208 -15.18 -14.15 3.15
C ILE A 208 -15.55 -14.83 4.47
N TRP A 209 -15.85 -16.13 4.39
CA TRP A 209 -16.21 -16.96 5.54
C TRP A 209 -15.20 -18.08 5.73
N ALA A 210 -14.73 -18.27 6.97
CA ALA A 210 -13.96 -19.45 7.35
C ALA A 210 -14.92 -20.51 7.90
N LEU A 211 -14.91 -21.73 7.33
CA LEU A 211 -15.57 -22.89 7.91
C LEU A 211 -14.60 -23.72 8.71
N ARG A 212 -14.98 -24.05 9.94
CA ARG A 212 -14.16 -24.83 10.88
C ARG A 212 -14.89 -26.06 11.39
N ALA A 213 -14.16 -27.18 11.46
CA ALA A 213 -14.55 -28.38 12.19
C ALA A 213 -13.53 -28.65 13.29
N VAL A 214 -13.97 -28.80 14.54
CA VAL A 214 -13.10 -29.10 15.69
C VAL A 214 -11.86 -28.17 15.72
N ASN A 215 -12.09 -26.87 15.57
CA ASN A 215 -11.10 -25.77 15.51
C ASN A 215 -10.16 -25.72 14.30
N ARG A 216 -10.25 -26.64 13.32
CA ARG A 216 -9.44 -26.58 12.09
C ARG A 216 -10.25 -25.98 10.96
N VAL A 217 -9.64 -25.10 10.16
CA VAL A 217 -10.25 -24.63 8.90
C VAL A 217 -10.37 -25.82 7.96
N VAL A 218 -11.58 -26.07 7.49
CA VAL A 218 -11.87 -27.11 6.49
C VAL A 218 -12.19 -26.51 5.13
N ALA A 219 -12.70 -25.28 5.11
CA ALA A 219 -12.97 -24.54 3.88
C ALA A 219 -12.98 -23.03 4.11
N VAL A 220 -12.78 -22.29 3.04
CA VAL A 220 -13.04 -20.86 2.94
C VAL A 220 -14.09 -20.65 1.85
N ILE A 221 -15.09 -19.84 2.16
CA ILE A 221 -16.20 -19.52 1.27
C ILE A 221 -16.15 -18.04 0.91
N GLU A 222 -16.41 -17.75 -0.35
CA GLU A 222 -16.68 -16.41 -0.84
C GLU A 222 -18.14 -16.24 -1.18
N VAL A 223 -18.74 -15.16 -0.67
CA VAL A 223 -20.15 -14.81 -0.82
C VAL A 223 -20.25 -13.43 -1.46
N ASP A 224 -21.14 -13.22 -2.44
CA ASP A 224 -21.45 -11.87 -2.92
C ASP A 224 -22.45 -11.12 -2.06
N GLU A 225 -22.65 -9.85 -2.41
CA GLU A 225 -23.71 -8.97 -1.94
C GLU A 225 -25.13 -9.58 -2.02
N THR A 226 -25.38 -10.59 -2.87
CA THR A 226 -26.70 -11.25 -2.96
C THR A 226 -26.89 -12.38 -1.94
N GLY A 227 -25.84 -12.71 -1.18
CA GLY A 227 -25.83 -13.87 -0.28
C GLY A 227 -25.60 -15.19 -1.03
N THR A 228 -25.02 -15.15 -2.22
CA THR A 228 -24.71 -16.35 -3.01
C THR A 228 -23.24 -16.73 -2.87
N ILE A 229 -22.99 -18.00 -2.55
CA ILE A 229 -21.67 -18.61 -2.52
C ILE A 229 -21.17 -18.73 -3.95
N CYS A 230 -20.10 -18.00 -4.24
CA CYS A 230 -19.51 -17.91 -5.57
C CYS A 230 -18.18 -18.64 -5.68
N GLU A 231 -17.53 -18.92 -4.56
CA GLU A 231 -16.33 -19.74 -4.51
C GLU A 231 -16.29 -20.51 -3.17
N LEU A 232 -15.88 -21.77 -3.24
CA LEU A 232 -15.67 -22.65 -2.10
C LEU A 232 -14.34 -23.36 -2.31
N ARG A 233 -13.40 -23.19 -1.38
CA ARG A 233 -12.09 -23.84 -1.44
C ARG A 233 -11.74 -24.47 -0.11
N GLY A 234 -11.26 -25.71 -0.15
CA GLY A 234 -10.60 -26.35 0.96
C GLY A 234 -9.22 -25.74 1.28
N VAL A 235 -8.53 -26.40 2.20
CA VAL A 235 -7.12 -26.11 2.51
C VAL A 235 -6.26 -26.33 1.26
N ALA A 236 -5.22 -25.52 1.08
CA ALA A 236 -4.30 -25.58 -0.07
C ALA A 236 -4.99 -25.40 -1.45
N ASN A 237 -6.10 -24.64 -1.50
CA ASN A 237 -6.96 -24.49 -2.67
C ASN A 237 -7.58 -25.80 -3.19
N ALA A 238 -7.67 -26.84 -2.36
CA ALA A 238 -8.30 -28.10 -2.76
C ALA A 238 -9.80 -27.91 -3.04
N ASP A 239 -10.33 -28.70 -3.97
CA ASP A 239 -11.78 -28.73 -4.24
C ASP A 239 -12.56 -29.55 -3.19
N SER A 240 -11.88 -30.16 -2.23
CA SER A 240 -12.47 -30.98 -1.16
C SER A 240 -12.53 -30.23 0.17
N ILE A 241 -13.58 -30.52 0.95
CA ILE A 241 -13.80 -30.04 2.31
C ILE A 241 -13.64 -31.14 3.38
N ALA A 242 -12.73 -32.08 3.12
CA ALA A 242 -12.34 -33.17 4.03
C ALA A 242 -13.49 -34.10 4.50
N GLY A 243 -14.55 -34.15 3.70
CA GLY A 243 -15.83 -34.80 3.90
C GLY A 243 -16.72 -34.33 5.02
N HIS A 244 -16.90 -33.01 4.99
CA HIS A 244 -17.96 -32.29 5.66
C HIS A 244 -19.10 -31.87 4.70
N GLY A 245 -19.35 -32.60 3.61
CA GLY A 245 -20.37 -32.29 2.61
C GLY A 245 -21.77 -32.06 3.19
N ALA A 246 -22.26 -33.03 3.98
CA ALA A 246 -23.57 -32.92 4.62
C ALA A 246 -23.63 -31.78 5.66
N ASP A 247 -22.55 -31.58 6.43
CA ASP A 247 -22.47 -30.48 7.39
C ASP A 247 -22.47 -29.11 6.68
N LEU A 248 -21.81 -29.01 5.51
CA LEU A 248 -21.76 -27.79 4.69
C LEU A 248 -23.17 -27.42 4.21
N VAL A 249 -23.95 -28.38 3.72
CA VAL A 249 -25.33 -28.14 3.28
C VAL A 249 -26.18 -27.60 4.43
N SER A 250 -26.13 -28.27 5.59
CA SER A 250 -26.84 -27.83 6.79
C SER A 250 -26.41 -26.41 7.22
N TRP A 251 -25.12 -26.10 7.10
CA TRP A 251 -24.59 -24.79 7.40
C TRP A 251 -25.08 -23.71 6.43
N CYS A 252 -25.06 -23.97 5.12
CA CYS A 252 -25.55 -23.01 4.11
C CYS A 252 -27.02 -22.68 4.31
N GLN A 253 -27.85 -23.70 4.55
CA GLN A 253 -29.28 -23.54 4.85
C GLN A 253 -29.49 -22.67 6.10
N LYS A 254 -28.75 -22.95 7.19
CA LYS A 254 -28.85 -22.15 8.42
C LYS A 254 -28.34 -20.72 8.27
N ALA A 255 -27.31 -20.52 7.45
CA ALA A 255 -26.77 -19.20 7.14
C ALA A 255 -27.67 -18.41 6.18
N GLY A 256 -28.68 -19.04 5.56
CA GLY A 256 -29.54 -18.42 4.55
C GLY A 256 -28.80 -18.13 3.24
N LEU A 257 -27.73 -18.88 2.95
CA LEU A 257 -26.89 -18.67 1.78
C LEU A 257 -27.33 -19.57 0.62
N LYS A 258 -27.30 -19.01 -0.59
CA LYS A 258 -27.48 -19.75 -1.84
C LYS A 258 -26.14 -20.23 -2.37
N VAL A 259 -26.12 -21.26 -3.21
CA VAL A 259 -24.90 -21.74 -3.87
C VAL A 259 -25.05 -21.51 -5.37
N ARG A 260 -24.02 -20.96 -6.01
CA ARG A 260 -24.00 -20.78 -7.47
C ARG A 260 -23.76 -22.13 -8.16
N ASP A 261 -24.40 -22.35 -9.30
CA ASP A 261 -24.45 -23.66 -9.98
C ASP A 261 -23.08 -24.23 -10.39
N ASP A 262 -22.08 -23.36 -10.58
CA ASP A 262 -20.70 -23.72 -10.96
C ASP A 262 -19.79 -24.07 -9.77
N VAL A 263 -20.25 -23.91 -8.52
CA VAL A 263 -19.48 -24.24 -7.31
C VAL A 263 -19.64 -25.73 -7.02
N THR A 264 -18.63 -26.56 -7.28
CA THR A 264 -18.71 -28.02 -7.13
C THR A 264 -18.13 -28.52 -5.80
N VAL A 265 -18.75 -29.53 -5.17
CA VAL A 265 -18.19 -30.28 -4.03
C VAL A 265 -18.07 -31.77 -4.43
N PRO A 266 -16.90 -32.41 -4.25
CA PRO A 266 -16.71 -33.82 -4.57
C PRO A 266 -17.67 -34.73 -3.79
N LEU A 267 -18.16 -35.79 -4.44
CA LEU A 267 -19.05 -36.78 -3.78
C LEU A 267 -18.37 -37.45 -2.57
N THR A 268 -17.05 -37.62 -2.63
CA THR A 268 -16.23 -38.16 -1.54
C THR A 268 -16.38 -37.36 -0.24
N ASP A 269 -16.82 -36.10 -0.33
CA ASP A 269 -17.07 -35.28 0.85
C ASP A 269 -18.41 -35.56 1.55
N PHE A 270 -19.33 -36.25 0.88
CA PHE A 270 -20.60 -36.68 1.46
C PHE A 270 -20.53 -38.11 2.02
N LEU A 271 -19.49 -38.86 1.66
CA LEU A 271 -19.32 -40.25 2.08
C LEU A 271 -18.65 -40.35 3.46
N PRO A 272 -19.13 -41.27 4.33
CA PRO A 272 -18.42 -41.64 5.55
C PRO A 272 -16.98 -42.04 5.24
N LYS A 273 -16.02 -41.71 6.13
CA LYS A 273 -14.59 -42.06 5.94
C LYS A 273 -14.35 -43.53 5.58
N ALA A 274 -15.17 -44.44 6.09
CA ALA A 274 -15.08 -45.88 5.83
C ALA A 274 -15.46 -46.30 4.39
N LEU A 275 -16.15 -45.45 3.64
CA LEU A 275 -16.62 -45.71 2.27
C LEU A 275 -15.87 -44.87 1.22
N ARG A 276 -14.82 -44.15 1.61
CA ARG A 276 -14.01 -43.36 0.67
C ARG A 276 -13.15 -44.29 -0.16
N VAL A 277 -13.59 -44.56 -1.38
CA VAL A 277 -12.76 -45.21 -2.40
C VAL A 277 -11.67 -44.21 -2.81
N PRO A 278 -10.40 -44.60 -2.93
CA PRO A 278 -9.36 -43.73 -3.47
C PRO A 278 -9.71 -43.39 -4.93
N THR A 279 -10.12 -42.14 -5.15
CA THR A 279 -10.50 -41.64 -6.48
C THR A 279 -9.26 -41.39 -7.32
N ASN A 280 -9.07 -42.19 -8.37
CA ASN A 280 -8.46 -41.72 -9.61
C ASN A 280 -9.52 -40.92 -10.39
N ASP A 281 -9.07 -39.87 -11.07
CA ASP A 281 -9.83 -38.86 -11.80
C ASP A 281 -11.09 -39.38 -12.52
N GLN A 282 -12.27 -39.03 -12.00
CA GLN A 282 -13.54 -38.75 -12.70
C GLN A 282 -14.70 -38.97 -11.73
N ASP A 283 -15.12 -37.93 -11.01
CA ASP A 283 -16.45 -37.88 -10.38
C ASP A 283 -16.83 -36.42 -10.10
N ARG A 284 -17.54 -35.79 -11.04
CA ARG A 284 -18.23 -34.50 -10.85
C ARG A 284 -19.73 -34.76 -11.01
N ILE A 285 -20.52 -34.40 -10.00
CA ILE A 285 -22.00 -34.44 -10.06
C ILE A 285 -22.52 -32.99 -10.01
N ALA A 286 -23.52 -32.69 -10.84
CA ALA A 286 -24.27 -31.44 -10.86
C ALA A 286 -25.35 -31.40 -9.75
N TRP A 287 -25.55 -30.23 -9.17
CA TRP A 287 -26.21 -29.96 -7.88
C TRP A 287 -27.74 -30.18 -7.81
N ASP A 288 -28.40 -30.54 -8.91
CA ASP A 288 -29.86 -30.44 -9.06
C ASP A 288 -30.69 -31.42 -8.20
N LEU A 289 -30.06 -32.40 -7.55
CA LEU A 289 -30.77 -33.44 -6.79
C LEU A 289 -30.87 -33.18 -5.28
N LEU A 290 -30.12 -32.22 -4.73
CA LEU A 290 -30.08 -31.97 -3.28
C LEU A 290 -30.83 -30.70 -2.83
N PHE A 291 -31.12 -29.80 -3.75
CA PHE A 291 -31.88 -28.57 -3.48
C PHE A 291 -33.11 -28.61 -4.36
N GLY A 292 -34.22 -29.09 -3.80
CA GLY A 292 -35.46 -29.29 -4.53
C GLY A 292 -35.83 -28.08 -5.38
N ALA A 293 -36.21 -28.36 -6.62
CA ALA A 293 -37.01 -27.45 -7.42
C ALA A 293 -38.31 -27.16 -6.66
N GLU A 294 -38.40 -25.99 -6.04
CA GLU A 294 -39.70 -25.39 -5.77
C GLU A 294 -40.16 -24.67 -7.03
N ALA A 295 -41.34 -25.09 -7.49
CA ALA A 295 -42.02 -24.61 -8.67
C ALA A 295 -42.31 -23.10 -8.64
N ALA A 296 -41.92 -22.42 -9.71
CA ALA A 296 -42.77 -21.52 -10.51
C ALA A 296 -42.08 -21.25 -11.86
#